data_AF-A0AA42HX84-F1
#
_entry.id   AF-A0AA42HX84-F1
#
_cell.length_a   1.000
_cell.length_b   1.000
_cell.length_c   1.000
_cell.angle_alpha   90.00
_cell.angle_beta   90.00
_cell.angle_gamma   90.00
#
_symmetry.space_group_name_H-M   'P 1'
#
loop_
_entity.id
_entity.type
_entity.pdbx_description
1 polymer ?
#
loop_
_entity_poly.entity_id
_entity_poly.type
_entity_poly.pdbx_seq_one_letter_code
_entity_poly.pdbx_strand_id
1 'polypeptide(L)'
;MKASLVSLALITAGLAACSSKADLPTVEQVAHAYEAHTNANLSREMGQRIEVRGWKDLTADCTSSGPQRATCVTGGTLDVVGFQGGQQLKPDPVPVPPAYDFVFEKQPTGWVPAGAQKKG
;
A
#
# COMPACT_ATOMS: atom_id res chain seq x y z
N MET A 1 19.39 -40.17 53.09
CA MET A 1 19.60 -39.58 51.76
C MET A 1 18.64 -40.23 50.78
N LYS A 2 17.77 -39.45 50.12
CA LYS A 2 17.23 -39.67 48.77
C LYS A 2 16.29 -38.51 48.46
N ALA A 3 16.86 -37.46 47.87
CA ALA A 3 16.10 -36.36 47.31
C ALA A 3 15.46 -36.84 46.00
N SER A 4 14.14 -36.73 45.93
CA SER A 4 13.39 -36.83 44.68
C SER A 4 13.80 -35.69 43.75
N LEU A 5 14.23 -36.01 42.53
CA LEU A 5 14.41 -35.04 41.46
C LEU A 5 13.59 -35.47 40.23
N VAL A 6 12.34 -34.99 40.27
CA VAL A 6 11.49 -34.46 39.20
C VAL A 6 12.03 -34.59 37.77
N SER A 7 11.28 -35.35 36.97
CA SER A 7 11.37 -35.42 35.51
C SER A 7 11.26 -34.04 34.86
N LEU A 8 12.28 -33.65 34.11
CA LEU A 8 12.23 -32.48 33.22
C LEU A 8 11.37 -32.84 32.00
N ALA A 9 10.08 -32.48 32.03
CA ALA A 9 9.24 -32.51 30.86
C ALA A 9 9.65 -31.38 29.92
N LEU A 10 10.34 -31.72 28.84
CA LEU A 10 10.54 -30.86 27.68
C LEU A 10 9.17 -30.48 27.11
N ILE A 11 8.75 -29.24 27.35
CA ILE A 11 7.58 -28.63 26.71
C ILE A 11 7.96 -28.39 25.24
N THR A 12 7.70 -29.39 24.41
CA THR A 12 7.81 -29.29 22.96
C THR A 12 6.69 -28.41 22.42
N ALA A 13 7.12 -27.39 21.68
CA ALA A 13 6.46 -26.90 20.47
C ALA A 13 5.02 -26.39 20.64
N GLY A 14 4.91 -25.16 21.15
CA GLY A 14 3.87 -24.26 20.67
C GLY A 14 4.17 -23.85 19.22
N LEU A 15 3.88 -24.71 18.24
CA LEU A 15 3.51 -24.22 16.91
C LEU A 15 2.11 -23.62 17.04
N ALA A 16 2.04 -22.45 17.67
CA ALA A 16 0.99 -21.53 17.33
C ALA A 16 1.22 -21.22 15.84
N ALA A 17 0.40 -21.81 14.99
CA ALA A 17 0.19 -21.30 13.66
C ALA A 17 -0.23 -19.84 13.82
N CYS A 18 0.76 -18.94 13.77
CA CYS A 18 0.56 -17.52 13.64
C CYS A 18 -0.12 -17.33 12.29
N SER A 19 -1.45 -17.43 12.29
CA SER A 19 -2.29 -16.95 11.21
C SER A 19 -2.28 -15.42 11.28
N SER A 20 -1.11 -14.81 11.09
CA SER A 20 -1.03 -13.41 10.75
C SER A 20 -1.67 -13.30 9.37
N LYS A 21 -2.79 -12.56 9.29
CA LYS A 21 -3.18 -11.95 8.00
C LYS A 21 -1.88 -11.38 7.41
N ALA A 22 -1.57 -11.77 6.18
CA ALA A 22 -0.37 -11.28 5.51
C ALA A 22 -0.31 -9.76 5.71
N ASP A 23 0.78 -9.30 6.30
CA ASP A 23 1.06 -7.87 6.46
C ASP A 23 1.20 -7.30 5.05
N LEU A 24 0.12 -6.69 4.53
CA LEU A 24 -0.07 -6.24 3.15
C LEU A 24 -0.14 -4.71 3.11
N PRO A 25 0.06 -4.08 1.93
CA PRO A 25 -0.04 -2.64 1.81
C PRO A 25 -1.39 -2.12 2.27
N THR A 26 -1.38 -0.98 2.98
CA THR A 26 -2.61 -0.30 3.39
C THR A 26 -3.18 0.54 2.25
N VAL A 27 -4.48 0.87 2.33
CA VAL A 27 -5.13 1.78 1.37
C VAL A 27 -4.42 3.14 1.30
N GLU A 28 -3.94 3.64 2.43
CA GLU A 28 -3.16 4.89 2.50
C GLU A 28 -1.82 4.77 1.74
N GLN A 29 -1.10 3.65 1.88
CA GLN A 29 0.12 3.40 1.10
C GLN A 29 -0.18 3.34 -0.41
N VAL A 30 -1.33 2.80 -0.80
CA VAL A 30 -1.79 2.78 -2.19
C VAL A 30 -2.14 4.19 -2.69
N ALA A 31 -2.80 5.02 -1.88
CA ALA A 31 -3.09 6.42 -2.21
C ALA A 31 -1.80 7.24 -2.43
N HIS A 32 -0.80 7.07 -1.57
CA HIS A 32 0.50 7.72 -1.73
C HIS A 32 1.28 7.20 -2.94
N ALA A 33 1.24 5.90 -3.21
CA ALA A 33 1.82 5.34 -4.42
C ALA A 33 1.18 5.92 -5.68
N TYR A 34 -0.14 6.15 -5.67
CA TYR A 34 -0.87 6.79 -6.76
C TYR A 34 -0.40 8.22 -7.01
N GLU A 35 -0.31 9.03 -5.95
CA GLU A 35 0.20 10.40 -6.06
C GLU A 35 1.63 10.42 -6.64
N ALA A 36 2.53 9.63 -6.05
CA ALA A 36 3.93 9.57 -6.47
C ALA A 36 4.08 9.13 -7.93
N HIS A 37 3.38 8.06 -8.33
CA HIS A 37 3.42 7.55 -9.69
C HIS A 37 2.88 8.57 -10.70
N THR A 38 1.72 9.17 -10.40
CA THR A 38 1.10 10.14 -11.29
C THR A 38 1.97 11.39 -11.45
N ASN A 39 2.55 11.89 -10.35
CA ASN A 39 3.42 13.07 -10.38
C ASN A 39 4.74 12.83 -11.09
N ALA A 40 5.31 11.62 -11.01
CA ALA A 40 6.51 11.27 -11.74
C ALA A 40 6.33 11.40 -13.26
N ASN A 41 5.12 11.15 -13.76
CA ASN A 41 4.79 11.27 -15.19
C ASN A 41 4.31 12.69 -15.55
N LEU A 42 3.28 13.20 -14.86
CA LEU A 42 2.67 14.50 -15.19
C LEU A 42 3.63 15.69 -15.03
N SER A 43 4.50 15.66 -14.02
CA SER A 43 5.39 16.79 -13.76
C SER A 43 6.44 16.90 -14.86
N ARG A 44 6.93 15.75 -15.36
CA ARG A 44 7.98 15.69 -16.38
C ARG A 44 7.44 16.00 -17.77
N GLU A 45 6.23 15.56 -18.08
CA GLU A 45 5.67 15.65 -19.44
C GLU A 45 4.85 16.93 -19.66
N MET A 46 4.15 17.41 -18.62
CA MET A 46 3.13 18.45 -18.78
C MET A 46 3.31 19.65 -17.82
N GLY A 47 4.32 19.62 -16.94
CA GLY A 47 4.49 20.64 -15.90
C GLY A 47 3.30 20.69 -14.93
N GLN A 48 2.58 19.57 -14.79
CA GLN A 48 1.43 19.41 -13.93
C GLN A 48 1.75 18.49 -12.77
N ARG A 49 1.16 18.73 -11.61
CA ARG A 49 1.20 17.81 -10.47
C ARG A 49 -0.19 17.66 -9.90
N ILE A 50 -0.45 16.53 -9.29
CA ILE A 50 -1.62 16.30 -8.46
C ILE A 50 -1.20 16.16 -7.01
N GLU A 51 -2.13 16.41 -6.11
CA GLU A 51 -2.04 16.01 -4.71
C GLU A 51 -3.31 15.25 -4.36
N VAL A 52 -3.14 14.10 -3.70
CA VAL A 52 -4.26 13.36 -3.13
C VAL A 52 -4.61 14.02 -1.80
N ARG A 53 -5.83 14.53 -1.70
CA ARG A 53 -6.38 15.20 -0.50
C ARG A 53 -7.32 14.30 0.30
N GLY A 54 -7.78 13.20 -0.29
CA GLY A 54 -8.67 12.24 0.37
C GLY A 54 -8.66 10.88 -0.32
N TRP A 55 -8.81 9.83 0.48
CA TRP A 55 -8.84 8.42 0.02
C TRP A 55 -9.85 7.58 0.83
N LYS A 56 -10.84 8.24 1.44
CA LYS A 56 -11.84 7.54 2.25
C LYS A 56 -12.68 6.56 1.43
N ASP A 57 -12.97 6.93 0.18
CA ASP A 57 -13.74 6.12 -0.76
C ASP A 57 -12.85 5.30 -1.70
N LEU A 58 -11.52 5.31 -1.48
CA LEU A 58 -10.59 4.43 -2.20
C LEU A 58 -10.68 3.03 -1.61
N THR A 59 -10.86 2.04 -2.48
CA THR A 59 -10.69 0.63 -2.10
C THR A 59 -9.40 0.09 -2.71
N ALA A 60 -8.66 -0.72 -1.96
CA ALA A 60 -7.53 -1.48 -2.47
C ALA A 60 -7.64 -2.93 -2.00
N ASP A 61 -7.83 -3.84 -2.93
CA ASP A 61 -7.77 -5.28 -2.66
C ASP A 61 -6.33 -5.76 -2.90
N CYS A 62 -5.57 -5.85 -1.83
CA CYS A 62 -4.17 -6.27 -1.86
C CYS A 62 -4.08 -7.77 -1.60
N THR A 63 -3.42 -8.48 -2.52
CA THR A 63 -3.14 -9.90 -2.41
C THR A 63 -1.63 -10.15 -2.47
N SER A 64 -1.14 -11.13 -1.70
CA SER A 64 0.26 -11.54 -1.82
C SER A 64 0.46 -12.20 -3.19
N SER A 65 1.45 -11.73 -3.93
CA SER A 65 1.89 -12.29 -5.21
C SER A 65 3.30 -12.88 -5.11
N GLY A 66 3.77 -13.13 -3.88
CA GLY A 66 5.08 -13.68 -3.54
C GLY A 66 5.49 -13.35 -2.09
N PRO A 67 6.59 -13.96 -1.57
CA PRO A 67 7.00 -13.80 -0.17
C PRO A 67 7.25 -12.36 0.28
N GLN A 68 7.66 -11.50 -0.66
CA GLN A 68 7.96 -10.08 -0.43
C GLN A 68 7.27 -9.20 -1.47
N ARG A 69 6.17 -9.68 -2.09
CA ARG A 69 5.48 -8.95 -3.15
C ARG A 69 3.97 -9.02 -2.95
N ALA A 70 3.30 -7.89 -3.18
CA ALA A 70 1.85 -7.77 -3.15
C ALA A 70 1.36 -7.03 -4.39
N THR A 71 0.19 -7.43 -4.88
CA THR A 71 -0.53 -6.72 -5.95
C THR A 71 -1.83 -6.17 -5.37
N CYS A 72 -2.06 -4.87 -5.55
CA CYS A 72 -3.22 -4.15 -5.06
C CYS A 72 -4.07 -3.66 -6.22
N VAL A 73 -5.27 -4.21 -6.34
CA VAL A 73 -6.28 -3.77 -7.31
C VAL A 73 -7.09 -2.64 -6.70
N THR A 74 -7.12 -1.49 -7.36
CA THR A 74 -7.77 -0.29 -6.83
C THR A 74 -9.22 -0.16 -7.32
N GLY A 75 -10.06 0.53 -6.56
CA GLY A 75 -11.44 0.84 -6.92
C GLY A 75 -11.94 2.08 -6.19
N GLY A 76 -13.21 2.45 -6.38
CA GLY A 76 -13.78 3.65 -5.76
C GLY A 76 -13.16 4.94 -6.31
N THR A 77 -12.86 5.91 -5.43
CA THR A 77 -12.35 7.23 -5.83
C THR A 77 -11.29 7.81 -4.89
N LEU A 78 -10.42 8.63 -5.46
CA LEU A 78 -9.46 9.50 -4.78
C LEU A 78 -9.89 10.96 -4.95
N ASP A 79 -9.83 11.75 -3.89
CA ASP A 79 -10.02 13.19 -3.99
C ASP A 79 -8.68 13.83 -4.35
N VAL A 80 -8.60 14.47 -5.52
CA VAL A 80 -7.35 15.05 -6.03
C VAL A 80 -7.47 16.54 -6.30
N VAL A 81 -6.36 17.26 -6.11
CA VAL A 81 -6.19 18.64 -6.54
C VAL A 81 -5.08 18.67 -7.59
N GLY A 82 -5.38 19.25 -8.76
CA GLY A 82 -4.38 19.48 -9.81
C GLY A 82 -3.72 20.84 -9.70
N PHE A 83 -2.45 20.91 -10.08
CA PHE A 83 -1.68 22.15 -10.16
C PHE A 83 -0.98 22.26 -11.51
N GLN A 84 -0.83 23.50 -11.98
CA GLN A 84 -0.06 23.85 -13.18
C GLN A 84 0.77 25.10 -12.89
N GLY A 85 2.07 25.06 -13.15
CA GLY A 85 2.96 26.20 -12.85
C GLY A 85 2.98 26.59 -11.35
N GLY A 86 2.75 25.63 -10.46
CA GLY A 86 2.65 25.85 -9.01
C GLY A 86 1.30 26.38 -8.52
N GLN A 87 0.40 26.75 -9.42
CA GLN A 87 -0.95 27.22 -9.08
C GLN A 87 -1.95 26.07 -9.10
N GLN A 88 -2.83 26.06 -8.10
CA GLN A 88 -3.93 25.13 -8.00
C GLN A 88 -4.99 25.42 -9.07
N LEU A 89 -5.41 24.41 -9.83
CA LEU A 89 -6.33 24.56 -10.97
C LEU A 89 -7.79 24.75 -10.53
N LYS A 90 -8.19 24.13 -9.42
CA LYS A 90 -9.53 24.22 -8.84
C LYS A 90 -9.43 24.30 -7.32
N PRO A 91 -10.25 25.12 -6.65
CA PRO A 91 -10.17 25.31 -5.20
C PRO A 91 -10.49 24.04 -4.41
N ASP A 92 -11.45 23.25 -4.88
CA ASP A 92 -11.90 22.06 -4.19
C ASP A 92 -11.30 20.78 -4.81
N PRO A 93 -10.95 19.77 -3.99
CA PRO A 93 -10.60 18.45 -4.47
C PRO A 93 -11.71 17.85 -5.34
N VAL A 94 -11.32 17.16 -6.40
CA VAL A 94 -12.24 16.48 -7.31
C VAL A 94 -12.10 14.98 -7.11
N PRO A 95 -13.21 14.24 -6.90
CA PRO A 95 -13.17 12.78 -6.84
C PRO A 95 -12.86 12.21 -8.23
N VAL A 96 -11.84 11.37 -8.33
CA VAL A 96 -11.43 10.70 -9.56
C VAL A 96 -11.28 9.20 -9.32
N PRO A 97 -11.72 8.34 -10.26
CA PRO A 97 -11.44 6.92 -10.17
C PRO A 97 -9.94 6.66 -10.33
N PRO A 98 -9.36 5.73 -9.57
CA PRO A 98 -7.94 5.40 -9.71
C PRO A 98 -7.69 4.70 -11.05
N ALA A 99 -6.81 5.30 -11.86
CA ALA A 99 -6.44 4.80 -13.18
C ALA A 99 -5.37 3.67 -13.16
N TYR A 100 -4.84 3.34 -11.99
CA TYR A 100 -3.72 2.39 -11.84
C TYR A 100 -3.96 1.37 -10.74
N ASP A 101 -3.54 0.14 -11.00
CA ASP A 101 -3.28 -0.88 -9.98
C ASP A 101 -1.80 -0.88 -9.64
N PHE A 102 -1.44 -1.35 -8.44
CA PHE A 102 -0.06 -1.21 -7.94
C PHE A 102 0.54 -2.55 -7.52
N VAL A 103 1.83 -2.70 -7.81
CA VAL A 103 2.67 -3.77 -7.27
C VAL A 103 3.57 -3.17 -6.19
N PHE A 104 3.61 -3.80 -5.02
CA PHE A 104 4.47 -3.42 -3.92
C PHE A 104 5.50 -4.50 -3.61
N GLU A 105 6.66 -4.06 -3.16
CA GLU A 105 7.71 -4.92 -2.60
C GLU A 105 7.92 -4.62 -1.13
N LYS A 106 8.15 -5.68 -0.34
CA LYS A 106 8.39 -5.57 1.09
C LYS A 106 9.85 -5.24 1.34
N GLN A 107 10.09 -4.08 1.94
CA GLN A 107 11.41 -3.62 2.40
C GLN A 107 11.45 -3.58 3.94
N PRO A 108 12.64 -3.45 4.57
CA PRO A 108 12.75 -3.31 6.02
C PRO A 108 11.96 -2.12 6.60
N THR A 109 11.78 -1.07 5.81
CA THR A 109 11.04 0.15 6.17
C THR A 109 9.53 0.07 5.90
N GLY A 110 9.05 -1.01 5.27
CA GLY A 110 7.64 -1.22 4.93
C GLY A 110 7.42 -1.61 3.47
N TRP A 111 6.18 -1.51 3.02
CA TRP A 111 5.80 -1.74 1.62
C TRP A 111 6.13 -0.52 0.76
N VAL A 112 6.86 -0.74 -0.33
CA VAL A 112 7.26 0.32 -1.27
C VAL A 112 6.69 -0.01 -2.65
N PRO A 113 6.14 0.97 -3.38
CA PRO A 113 5.65 0.73 -4.73
C PRO A 113 6.80 0.34 -5.66
N ALA A 114 6.65 -0.81 -6.32
CA ALA A 114 7.60 -1.36 -7.28
C ALA A 114 7.13 -1.20 -8.73
N GLY A 115 5.82 -1.02 -8.94
CA GLY A 115 5.26 -0.78 -10.25
C GLY A 115 3.80 -0.34 -10.20
N ALA A 116 3.32 0.19 -11.32
CA ALA A 116 1.93 0.55 -11.53
C ALA A 116 1.47 0.05 -12.89
N GLN A 117 0.25 -0.45 -12.97
CA GLN A 117 -0.38 -0.94 -14.20
C GLN A 117 -1.60 -0.07 -14.49
N LYS A 118 -1.61 0.58 -15.67
CA LYS A 118 -2.76 1.36 -16.12
C LYS A 118 -3.94 0.43 -16.37
N LYS A 119 -5.13 0.84 -15.91
CA LYS A 119 -6.39 0.14 -16.19
C LYS A 119 -6.83 0.36 -17.64
N GLY A 120 -7.42 -0.67 -18.23
CA GLY A 120 -8.01 -0.66 -19.58
C GLY A 120 -9.42 -0.11 -19.59
#